data_AF-A0A5J4TRL2-F1
#
_entry.id   AF-A0A5J4TRL2-F1
#
_cell.length_a   1.000
_cell.length_b   1.000
_cell.length_c   1.000
_cell.angle_alpha   90.00
_cell.angle_beta   90.00
_cell.angle_gamma   90.00
#
_symmetry.space_group_name_H-M   'P 1'
#
loop_
_entity.id
_entity.type
_entity.pdbx_description
1 polymer ?
#
loop_
_entity_poly.entity_id
_entity_poly.type
_entity_poly.pdbx_seq_one_letter_code
_entity_poly.pdbx_strand_id
1 'polypeptide(L)' 'MIVNKVVIKELKWWIRRIGDIQPESLINKTITCMLTTDASPQRWGATLICENQIELIQYDCWNKKE' A
#
# COMPACT_ATOMS: atom_id res chain seq x y z
N MET A 1 12.74 46.80 0.62
CA MET A 1 11.87 46.11 1.59
C MET A 1 12.76 45.31 2.53
N ILE A 2 12.81 45.63 3.83
CA ILE A 2 13.59 44.88 4.81
C ILE A 2 12.70 43.74 5.30
N VAL A 3 13.03 42.50 4.94
CA VAL A 3 12.28 41.33 5.42
C VAL A 3 12.73 41.03 6.84
N ASN A 4 11.77 40.96 7.77
CA ASN A 4 12.03 40.72 9.18
C ASN A 4 12.72 39.35 9.39
N LYS A 5 13.84 39.34 10.12
CA LYS A 5 14.61 38.11 10.42
C LYS A 5 13.78 37.04 11.14
N VAL A 6 12.77 37.43 11.91
CA VAL A 6 11.83 36.51 12.58
C VAL A 6 10.98 35.78 11.54
N VAL A 7 10.45 36.50 10.55
CA VAL A 7 9.63 35.94 9.47
C VAL A 7 10.45 34.95 8.63
N ILE A 8 11.73 35.26 8.38
CA ILE A 8 12.62 34.33 7.66
C ILE A 8 12.88 33.04 8.47
N LYS A 9 13.01 33.14 9.80
CA LYS A 9 13.17 31.96 10.67
C LYS A 9 11.92 31.09 10.70
N GLU A 10 10.75 31.70 10.83
CA GLU A 10 9.44 31.03 10.76
C GLU A 10 9.30 30.27 9.43
N LEU A 11 9.55 30.94 8.29
CA LEU A 11 9.45 30.30 6.98
C LEU A 11 10.38 29.09 6.83
N LYS A 12 11.64 29.21 7.29
CA LYS A 12 12.58 28.09 7.27
C LYS A 12 12.13 26.93 8.17
N TRP A 13 11.49 27.23 9.30
CA TRP A 13 10.95 26.22 10.21
C TRP A 13 9.77 25.48 9.57
N TRP A 14 8.85 26.18 8.92
CA TRP A 14 7.71 25.58 8.22
C TRP A 14 8.14 24.71 7.03
N ILE A 15 9.14 25.15 6.25
CA ILE A 15 9.71 24.34 5.15
C ILE A 15 10.27 23.01 5.68
N ARG A 16 11.00 23.06 6.80
CA ARG A 16 11.51 21.85 7.46
C ARG A 16 10.37 20.95 7.94
N ARG A 17 9.37 21.53 8.59
CA ARG A 17 8.19 20.80 9.11
C ARG A 17 7.46 20.05 8.01
N ILE A 18 7.24 20.69 6.86
CA ILE A 18 6.58 20.08 5.70
C ILE A 18 7.43 18.93 5.14
N GLY A 19 8.75 19.10 5.05
CA GLY A 19 9.67 18.03 4.65
C GLY A 19 9.68 16.84 5.61
N ASP A 20 9.57 17.08 6.92
CA ASP A 20 9.50 16.04 7.94
C ASP A 20 8.14 15.30 7.94
N ILE A 21 7.08 15.86 7.34
CA ILE A 21 5.72 15.30 7.34
C ILE A 21 5.48 14.30 6.17
N GLN A 22 6.36 14.22 5.16
CA GLN A 22 6.23 13.25 4.05
C GLN A 22 7.60 12.71 3.61
N PRO A 23 7.85 11.38 3.71
CA PRO A 23 7.16 10.40 2.87
C PRO A 23 6.73 9.09 3.56
N GLU A 24 7.05 8.89 4.84
CA GLU A 24 6.84 7.59 5.51
C GLU A 24 5.37 7.19 5.64
N SER A 25 4.45 8.17 5.67
CA SER A 25 3.00 7.94 5.80
C SER A 25 2.25 7.85 4.47
N LEU A 26 2.86 8.31 3.36
CA LEU A 26 2.19 8.48 2.06
C LEU A 26 2.85 7.72 0.91
N ILE A 27 3.97 7.04 1.15
CA ILE A 27 4.36 5.92 0.30
C ILE A 27 3.26 4.87 0.50
N ASN A 28 2.37 4.74 -0.48
CA ASN A 28 1.62 3.51 -0.70
C ASN A 28 2.64 2.39 -0.54
N LYS A 29 2.64 1.69 0.60
CA LYS A 29 3.54 0.57 0.80
C LYS A 29 3.25 -0.34 -0.37
N THR A 30 4.22 -0.53 -1.25
CA THR A 30 4.11 -1.52 -2.31
C THR A 30 3.83 -2.83 -1.60
N ILE A 31 2.58 -3.29 -1.65
CA ILE A 31 2.19 -4.50 -0.96
C ILE A 31 2.73 -5.63 -1.82
N THR A 32 3.77 -6.30 -1.34
CA THR A 32 4.26 -7.51 -1.96
C THR A 32 3.27 -8.62 -1.63
N CYS A 33 2.70 -9.23 -2.65
CA CYS A 33 1.80 -10.37 -2.51
C CYS A 33 2.30 -11.55 -3.34
N MET A 34 2.07 -12.75 -2.82
CA MET A 34 2.35 -14.02 -3.47
C MET A 34 1.03 -14.72 -3.76
N LEU A 35 0.79 -15.04 -5.04
CA LEU A 35 -0.38 -15.76 -5.50
C LEU A 35 0.01 -17.20 -5.85
N THR A 36 -0.59 -18.17 -5.18
CA THR A 36 -0.49 -19.58 -5.52
C THR A 36 -1.82 -20.03 -6.09
N THR A 37 -1.80 -20.64 -7.29
CA THR A 37 -2.99 -21.21 -7.93
C THR A 37 -2.78 -22.69 -8.13
N ASP A 38 -3.80 -23.47 -7.85
CA ASP A 38 -3.85 -24.91 -8.10
C ASP A 38 -5.14 -25.24 -8.84
N ALA A 39 -5.03 -26.15 -9.81
CA ALA A 39 -6.16 -26.54 -10.63
C ALA A 39 -6.18 -28.05 -10.86
N SER A 40 -7.39 -28.58 -10.83
CA SER A 40 -7.73 -29.95 -11.20
C SER A 40 -8.82 -29.91 -12.28
N PRO A 41 -9.10 -31.04 -12.98
CA PRO A 41 -10.14 -31.09 -13.99
C PRO A 41 -11.55 -30.72 -13.48
N GLN A 42 -11.80 -30.78 -12.17
CA GLN A 42 -13.12 -30.50 -11.59
C GLN A 42 -13.18 -29.17 -10.83
N ARG A 43 -12.06 -28.67 -10.32
CA ARG A 43 -11.98 -27.55 -9.38
C ARG A 43 -10.73 -26.72 -9.56
N TRP A 44 -10.78 -25.49 -9.09
CA TRP A 44 -9.61 -24.64 -8.95
C TRP A 44 -9.58 -23.98 -7.57
N GLY A 45 -8.37 -23.66 -7.13
CA GLY A 45 -8.07 -22.95 -5.90
C GLY A 45 -7.08 -21.82 -6.16
N ALA A 46 -7.19 -20.77 -5.36
CA ALA A 46 -6.24 -19.66 -5.34
C ALA A 46 -6.03 -19.19 -3.91
N THR A 47 -4.78 -19.03 -3.51
CA THR A 47 -4.37 -18.45 -2.24
C THR A 47 -3.49 -17.24 -2.52
N LEU A 48 -3.87 -16.08 -1.98
CA LEU A 48 -3.10 -14.85 -2.02
C LEU A 48 -2.62 -14.51 -0.61
N ILE A 49 -1.32 -14.37 -0.43
CA ILE A 49 -0.70 -13.96 0.83
C ILE A 49 0.03 -12.64 0.61
N CYS A 50 -0.33 -11.61 1.35
CA CYS A 50 0.34 -10.31 1.32
C CYS A 50 1.11 -10.05 2.63
N GLU A 51 2.26 -9.37 2.54
CA GLU A 51 3.17 -9.09 3.69
C GLU A 51 2.45 -8.46 4.91
N ASN A 52 1.33 -7.75 4.70
CA ASN A 52 0.53 -7.12 5.75
C ASN A 52 -0.75 -7.90 6.13
N GLN A 53 -0.66 -9.23 6.23
CA GLN A 53 -1.63 -10.13 6.91
C GLN A 53 -2.93 -10.46 6.18
N ILE A 54 -3.12 -10.01 4.93
CA ILE A 54 -4.31 -10.40 4.17
C ILE A 54 -4.02 -11.72 3.48
N GLU A 55 -4.62 -12.79 4.00
CA GLU A 55 -4.73 -14.09 3.34
C GLU A 55 -6.12 -14.18 2.70
N LEU A 56 -6.17 -14.26 1.37
CA LEU A 56 -7.40 -14.56 0.64
C LEU A 56 -7.30 -15.97 0.09
N ILE A 57 -8.33 -16.76 0.37
CA ILE A 57 -8.44 -18.12 -0.12
C ILE A 57 -9.74 -18.24 -0.90
N GLN A 58 -9.65 -18.65 -2.16
CA GLN A 58 -10.80 -18.89 -3.03
C GLN A 58 -10.75 -20.30 -3.58
N TYR A 59 -11.89 -20.98 -3.56
CA TYR A 59 -12.09 -22.28 -4.19
C TYR A 59 -13.37 -22.28 -4.98
N ASP A 60 -13.35 -22.84 -6.19
CA ASP A 60 -14.55 -22.96 -7.01
C ASP A 60 -14.51 -24.21 -7.90
N CYS A 61 -15.68 -24.60 -8.40
CA CYS A 61 -15.84 -25.68 -9.38
C CYS A 61 -15.98 -25.07 -10.78
N TRP A 62 -15.43 -25.72 -11.80
CA TRP A 62 -15.56 -25.24 -13.19
C TRP A 62 -17.02 -25.16 -13.66
N ASN A 63 -17.85 -26.08 -13.19
CA ASN A 63 -19.24 -26.17 -13.57
C ASN A 63 -20.13 -25.57 -12.48
N LYS A 64 -20.30 -24.25 -12.49
CA LYS A 64 -21.54 -23.67 -11.99
C LYS A 64 -22.60 -23.99 -13.03
N LYS A 65 -23.48 -24.95 -12.73
CA LYS A 65 -24.70 -25.10 -13.50
C LYS A 65 -25.48 -23.79 -13.30
N GLU A 66 -25.60 -22.99 -14.37
CA GLU A 66 -26.54 -21.87 -14.47
C GLU A 66 -27.99 -22.33 -14.24
#